data_AF-A0A955CDJ6-F1
#
_entry.id   AF-A0A955CDJ6-F1
#
_cell.length_a   1.000
_cell.length_b   1.000
_cell.length_c   1.000
_cell.angle_alpha   90.00
_cell.angle_beta   90.00
_cell.angle_gamma   90.00
#
_symmetry.space_group_name_H-M   'P 1'
#
loop_
_entity.id
_entity.type
_entity.pdbx_description
1 polymer ?
#
loop_
_entity_poly.entity_id
_entity_poly.type
_entity_poly.pdbx_seq_one_letter_code
_entity_poly.pdbx_strand_id
1 'polypeptide(L)'
;MSKSTKGEQLTALASTIVAVIILAAGVTAHQTHSASRGRLFQKESDLRLQIDLGLSHNRAAMKERLREVDAVLDSWSRSQQTPEGARVLGEWLDEAINATMPGAVRALPPRPQFEAPPEPSSTEVKVAPTVDAGPASNVPVGSPAAQNNDIFDAVTEPRDPLPVGPAPTPADAPAQPELESARPLDREVAAPRDASTSLVKTVSNPQAVEPAREIQVNVAQLRKQAMRYRNSLVTFEVSLDNPLSPIDESTAVDLVERLARLAGEYDFLQLYYASLSANEKAAMPELPAPAQAARHLHKLLEQLAA
;
A
#
# COMPACT_ATOMS: atom_id res chain seq x y z
N MET A 1 39.03 -25.44 9.94
CA MET A 1 38.04 -25.98 8.97
C MET A 1 36.65 -25.52 9.44
N SER A 2 36.17 -24.37 8.95
CA SER A 2 34.88 -23.78 9.34
C SER A 2 34.23 -23.10 8.12
N LYS A 3 34.13 -23.85 7.02
CA LYS A 3 33.54 -23.39 5.76
C LYS A 3 32.44 -24.35 5.33
N SER A 4 31.33 -24.45 6.07
CA SER A 4 30.10 -25.10 5.61
C SER A 4 28.94 -24.88 6.58
N THR A 5 28.51 -23.63 6.78
CA THR A 5 27.25 -23.32 7.50
C THR A 5 26.42 -22.25 6.79
N LYS A 6 27.04 -21.43 5.94
CA LYS A 6 26.34 -20.39 5.17
C LYS A 6 25.51 -20.95 4.01
N GLY A 7 25.99 -21.98 3.31
CA GLY A 7 25.28 -22.61 2.19
C GLY A 7 23.98 -23.31 2.59
N GLU A 8 23.95 -23.96 3.77
CA GLU A 8 22.77 -24.65 4.29
C GLU A 8 21.67 -23.68 4.76
N GLN A 9 22.05 -22.53 5.31
CA GLN A 9 21.10 -21.51 5.74
C GLN A 9 20.38 -20.85 4.55
N LEU A 10 21.08 -20.64 3.43
CA LEU A 10 20.51 -20.09 2.21
C LEU A 10 19.55 -21.04 1.51
N THR A 11 19.90 -22.32 1.42
CA THR A 11 19.00 -23.32 0.83
C THR A 11 17.74 -23.48 1.68
N ALA A 12 17.88 -23.46 3.01
CA ALA A 12 16.73 -23.46 3.90
C ALA A 12 15.85 -22.21 3.70
N LEU A 13 16.45 -21.02 3.60
CA LEU A 13 15.69 -19.77 3.45
C LEU A 13 15.01 -19.66 2.08
N ALA A 14 15.70 -20.02 1.00
CA ALA A 14 15.14 -20.06 -0.35
C ALA A 14 14.04 -21.12 -0.51
N SER A 15 14.24 -22.32 0.07
CA SER A 15 13.22 -23.37 0.10
C SER A 15 11.98 -22.94 0.88
N THR A 16 12.16 -22.26 2.02
CA THR A 16 11.05 -21.75 2.82
C THR A 16 10.25 -20.69 2.06
N ILE A 17 10.91 -19.77 1.35
CA ILE A 17 10.23 -18.74 0.56
C ILE A 17 9.47 -19.36 -0.62
N VAL A 18 10.06 -20.31 -1.35
CA VAL A 18 9.37 -21.02 -2.44
C VAL A 18 8.18 -21.82 -1.90
N ALA A 19 8.33 -22.50 -0.75
CA ALA A 19 7.25 -23.23 -0.10
C ALA A 19 6.11 -22.29 0.34
N VAL A 20 6.43 -21.11 0.86
CA VAL A 20 5.44 -20.08 1.21
C VAL A 20 4.71 -19.56 -0.03
N ILE A 21 5.40 -19.38 -1.16
CA ILE A 21 4.77 -18.97 -2.43
C ILE A 21 3.81 -20.06 -2.96
N ILE A 22 4.19 -21.34 -2.86
CA ILE A 22 3.32 -22.47 -3.26
C ILE A 22 2.12 -22.60 -2.30
N LEU A 23 2.32 -22.41 -1.00
CA LEU A 23 1.24 -22.41 0.00
C LEU A 23 0.30 -21.21 -0.17
N ALA A 24 0.80 -20.03 -0.51
CA ALA A 24 -0.01 -18.84 -0.78
C ALA A 24 -0.97 -19.07 -1.96
N ALA A 25 -0.56 -19.81 -2.99
CA ALA A 25 -1.44 -20.19 -4.09
C ALA A 25 -2.56 -21.17 -3.67
N GLY A 26 -2.37 -21.95 -2.59
CA GLY A 26 -3.38 -22.87 -2.04
C GLY A 26 -4.31 -22.26 -0.98
N VAL A 27 -3.92 -21.16 -0.32
CA VAL A 27 -4.63 -20.56 0.84
C VAL A 27 -5.68 -19.50 0.41
N THR A 28 -6.02 -19.42 -0.87
CA THR A 28 -7.08 -18.52 -1.36
C THR A 28 -8.50 -18.91 -0.90
N ALA A 29 -8.68 -20.07 -0.25
CA ALA A 29 -9.98 -20.54 0.25
C ALA A 29 -10.36 -20.10 1.68
N HIS A 30 -9.55 -19.29 2.39
CA HIS A 30 -9.85 -18.88 3.79
C HIS A 30 -9.78 -17.36 4.07
N GLN A 31 -9.87 -16.50 3.04
CA GLN A 31 -9.67 -15.04 3.16
C GLN A 31 -10.89 -14.20 3.62
N THR A 32 -11.71 -14.67 4.56
CA THR A 32 -12.80 -13.80 5.08
C THR A 32 -12.30 -12.69 6.02
N HIS A 33 -11.14 -12.86 6.66
CA HIS A 33 -10.59 -11.87 7.61
C HIS A 33 -9.59 -10.88 7.01
N SER A 34 -8.88 -11.25 5.94
CA SER A 34 -7.92 -10.36 5.25
C SER A 34 -8.59 -9.28 4.40
N ALA A 35 -9.83 -9.53 3.92
CA ALA A 35 -10.58 -8.57 3.11
C ALA A 35 -10.98 -7.29 3.87
N SER A 36 -11.20 -7.37 5.18
CA SER A 36 -11.55 -6.20 6.01
C SER A 36 -10.33 -5.30 6.22
N ARG A 37 -9.15 -5.91 6.43
CA ARG A 37 -7.90 -5.15 6.62
C ARG A 37 -7.48 -4.42 5.35
N GLY A 38 -7.57 -5.10 4.20
CA GLY A 38 -7.26 -4.49 2.89
C GLY A 38 -8.13 -3.27 2.58
N ARG A 39 -9.44 -3.32 2.91
CA ARG A 39 -10.34 -2.18 2.71
C ARG A 39 -10.01 -0.97 3.58
N LEU A 40 -9.57 -1.19 4.83
CA LEU A 40 -9.14 -0.10 5.72
C LEU A 40 -7.87 0.58 5.19
N PHE A 41 -6.88 -0.21 4.74
CA PHE A 41 -5.67 0.34 4.13
C PHE A 41 -5.96 1.17 2.87
N GLN A 42 -6.91 0.72 2.03
CA GLN A 42 -7.32 1.50 0.87
C GLN A 42 -7.91 2.86 1.28
N LYS A 43 -8.83 2.87 2.25
CA LYS A 43 -9.45 4.12 2.76
C LYS A 43 -8.42 5.06 3.38
N GLU A 44 -7.45 4.52 4.12
CA GLU A 44 -6.35 5.31 4.66
C GLU A 44 -5.53 5.98 3.53
N SER A 45 -5.14 5.20 2.52
CA SER A 45 -4.37 5.71 1.39
C SER A 45 -5.15 6.80 0.63
N ASP A 46 -6.44 6.59 0.41
CA ASP A 46 -7.32 7.55 -0.26
C ASP A 46 -7.44 8.86 0.55
N LEU A 47 -7.59 8.77 1.88
CA LEU A 47 -7.62 9.93 2.78
C LEU A 47 -6.32 10.73 2.74
N ARG A 48 -5.16 10.05 2.84
CA ARG A 48 -3.84 10.71 2.78
C ARG A 48 -3.66 11.44 1.45
N LEU A 49 -4.03 10.80 0.33
CA LEU A 49 -3.96 11.40 -1.00
C LEU A 49 -4.87 12.63 -1.11
N GLN A 50 -6.10 12.56 -0.59
CA GLN A 50 -7.01 13.70 -0.60
C GLN A 50 -6.50 14.87 0.25
N ILE A 51 -5.92 14.60 1.42
CA ILE A 51 -5.30 15.63 2.27
C ILE A 51 -4.14 16.31 1.52
N ASP A 52 -3.28 15.52 0.87
CA ASP A 52 -2.15 16.04 0.09
C ASP A 52 -2.61 16.93 -1.06
N LEU A 53 -3.56 16.46 -1.87
CA LEU A 53 -4.10 17.22 -3.00
C LEU A 53 -4.86 18.47 -2.54
N GLY A 54 -5.76 18.31 -1.56
CA GLY A 54 -6.67 19.36 -1.09
C GLY A 54 -6.00 20.45 -0.27
N LEU A 55 -4.89 20.14 0.41
CA LEU A 55 -4.15 21.08 1.27
C LEU A 55 -2.72 21.35 0.78
N SER A 56 -2.40 21.00 -0.47
CA SER A 56 -1.08 21.23 -1.09
C SER A 56 -0.57 22.68 -0.95
N HIS A 57 -1.48 23.66 -1.02
CA HIS A 57 -1.17 25.09 -0.85
C HIS A 57 -1.05 25.54 0.62
N ASN A 58 -1.52 24.74 1.58
CA ASN A 58 -1.44 25.02 3.02
C ASN A 58 -0.74 23.86 3.76
N ARG A 59 0.59 23.82 3.63
CA ARG A 59 1.43 22.77 4.22
C ARG A 59 1.28 22.62 5.74
N ALA A 60 1.00 23.71 6.45
CA ALA A 60 0.79 23.67 7.91
C ALA A 60 -0.50 22.91 8.25
N ALA A 61 -1.62 23.23 7.58
CA ALA A 61 -2.87 22.51 7.76
C ALA A 61 -2.77 21.05 7.31
N MET A 62 -2.07 20.78 6.19
CA MET A 62 -1.80 19.43 5.72
C MET A 62 -1.06 18.59 6.77
N LYS A 63 0.02 19.14 7.35
CA LYS A 63 0.80 18.45 8.38
C LYS A 63 -0.02 18.18 9.64
N GLU A 64 -0.83 19.14 10.08
CA GLU A 64 -1.68 18.96 11.26
C GLU A 64 -2.73 17.87 11.02
N ARG A 65 -3.37 17.86 9.84
CA ARG A 65 -4.34 16.83 9.45
C ARG A 65 -3.72 15.43 9.40
N LEU A 66 -2.54 15.30 8.78
CA LEU A 66 -1.85 14.02 8.75
C LEU A 66 -1.47 13.54 10.17
N ARG A 67 -1.06 14.46 11.06
CA ARG A 67 -0.79 14.13 12.47
C ARG A 67 -2.03 13.64 13.21
N GLU A 68 -3.20 14.23 12.95
CA GLU A 68 -4.47 13.75 13.50
C GLU A 68 -4.81 12.34 13.01
N VAL A 69 -4.63 12.06 11.72
CA VAL A 69 -4.82 10.72 11.13
C VAL A 69 -3.87 9.71 11.75
N ASP A 70 -2.57 10.03 11.81
CA ASP A 70 -1.56 9.15 12.41
C ASP A 70 -1.87 8.84 13.88
N ALA A 71 -2.35 9.84 14.64
CA ALA A 71 -2.74 9.64 16.04
C ALA A 71 -3.92 8.66 16.21
N VAL A 72 -4.89 8.67 15.29
CA VAL A 72 -6.02 7.72 15.31
C VAL A 72 -5.53 6.32 14.94
N LEU A 73 -4.72 6.19 13.89
CA LEU A 73 -4.15 4.90 13.47
C LEU A 73 -3.24 4.29 14.54
N ASP A 74 -2.47 5.12 15.26
CA ASP A 74 -1.67 4.69 16.42
C ASP A 74 -2.54 4.21 17.58
N SER A 75 -3.65 4.89 17.86
CA SER A 75 -4.58 4.44 18.90
C SER A 75 -5.26 3.11 18.55
N TRP A 76 -5.58 2.91 17.27
CA TRP A 76 -6.11 1.66 16.74
C TRP A 76 -5.08 0.53 16.82
N SER A 77 -3.83 0.78 16.41
CA SER A 77 -2.79 -0.25 16.35
C SER A 77 -2.45 -0.82 17.74
N ARG A 78 -2.58 0.00 18.79
CA ARG A 78 -2.41 -0.38 20.20
C ARG A 78 -3.65 -1.03 20.85
N SER A 79 -4.79 -1.01 20.19
CA SER A 79 -6.04 -1.61 20.69
C SER A 79 -6.10 -3.12 20.44
N GLN A 80 -7.17 -3.78 20.91
CA GLN A 80 -7.41 -5.21 20.65
C GLN A 80 -7.72 -5.57 19.19
N GLN A 81 -7.79 -4.59 18.28
CA GLN A 81 -8.08 -4.78 16.86
C GLN A 81 -9.34 -5.65 16.57
N THR A 82 -10.41 -5.44 17.33
CA THR A 82 -11.67 -6.20 17.20
C THR A 82 -12.44 -5.85 15.92
N PRO A 83 -13.32 -6.73 15.41
CA PRO A 83 -14.16 -6.44 14.24
C PRO A 83 -14.99 -5.15 14.40
N GLU A 84 -15.57 -4.91 15.58
CA GLU A 84 -16.26 -3.69 15.94
C GLU A 84 -15.36 -2.45 15.83
N GLY A 85 -14.15 -2.51 16.38
CA GLY A 85 -13.20 -1.40 16.28
C GLY A 85 -12.77 -1.13 14.83
N ALA A 86 -12.66 -2.17 14.01
CA ALA A 86 -12.37 -2.04 12.59
C ALA A 86 -13.53 -1.34 11.85
N ARG A 87 -14.79 -1.62 12.23
CA ARG A 87 -15.97 -0.92 11.69
C ARG A 87 -15.96 0.56 12.09
N VAL A 88 -15.70 0.87 13.36
CA VAL A 88 -15.61 2.24 13.87
C VAL A 88 -14.51 3.03 13.17
N LEU A 89 -13.33 2.43 12.96
CA LEU A 89 -12.25 3.06 12.20
C LEU A 89 -12.66 3.30 10.74
N GLY A 90 -13.33 2.33 10.10
CA GLY A 90 -13.82 2.48 8.73
C GLY A 90 -14.81 3.64 8.57
N GLU A 91 -15.76 3.76 9.49
CA GLU A 91 -16.74 4.87 9.52
C GLU A 91 -16.06 6.22 9.73
N TRP A 92 -15.08 6.29 10.64
CA TRP A 92 -14.29 7.50 10.87
C TRP A 92 -13.49 7.91 9.63
N LEU A 93 -12.85 6.96 8.94
CA LEU A 93 -12.12 7.22 7.70
C LEU A 93 -13.04 7.74 6.59
N ASP A 94 -14.24 7.17 6.44
CA ASP A 94 -15.23 7.65 5.46
C ASP A 94 -15.71 9.07 5.75
N GLU A 95 -15.96 9.40 7.01
CA GLU A 95 -16.34 10.75 7.40
C GLU A 95 -15.18 11.74 7.23
N ALA A 96 -13.94 11.32 7.54
CA ALA A 96 -12.73 12.11 7.31
C ALA A 96 -12.53 12.44 5.83
N ILE A 97 -12.69 11.46 4.93
CA ILE A 97 -12.62 11.63 3.47
C ILE A 97 -13.65 12.68 3.02
N ASN A 98 -14.89 12.58 3.50
CA ASN A 98 -15.95 13.53 3.17
C ASN A 98 -15.68 14.95 3.71
N ALA A 99 -14.94 15.07 4.82
CA ALA A 99 -14.52 16.33 5.42
C ALA A 99 -13.27 16.93 4.75
N THR A 100 -12.55 16.18 3.92
CA THR A 100 -11.36 16.63 3.18
C THR A 100 -11.60 16.84 1.70
N MET A 101 -12.82 16.62 1.21
CA MET A 101 -13.15 16.86 -0.20
C MET A 101 -12.87 18.31 -0.62
N PRO A 102 -12.41 18.52 -1.88
CA PRO A 102 -12.22 19.86 -2.43
C PRO A 102 -13.49 20.73 -2.26
N GLY A 103 -13.31 21.93 -1.71
CA GLY A 103 -14.39 22.87 -1.43
C GLY A 103 -15.10 22.68 -0.08
N ALA A 104 -14.84 21.58 0.63
CA ALA A 104 -15.43 21.28 1.92
C ALA A 104 -14.36 21.08 2.99
N VAL A 105 -13.41 22.02 3.14
CA VAL A 105 -12.30 21.95 4.11
C VAL A 105 -12.84 22.09 5.54
N ARG A 106 -13.45 21.03 6.06
CA ARG A 106 -14.07 20.97 7.39
C ARG A 106 -13.08 20.39 8.40
N ALA A 107 -13.44 20.49 9.68
CA ALA A 107 -12.74 19.78 10.75
C ALA A 107 -12.82 18.26 10.52
N LEU A 108 -11.76 17.52 10.83
CA LEU A 108 -11.83 16.05 10.87
C LEU A 108 -12.81 15.63 11.97
N PRO A 109 -13.48 14.48 11.80
CA PRO A 109 -14.37 13.95 12.81
C PRO A 109 -13.62 13.70 14.14
N PRO A 110 -14.31 13.78 15.29
CA PRO A 110 -13.72 13.49 16.60
C PRO A 110 -13.02 12.14 16.62
N ARG A 111 -11.91 12.03 17.37
CA ARG A 111 -11.14 10.78 17.44
C ARG A 111 -12.00 9.66 18.04
N PRO A 112 -12.06 8.48 17.39
CA PRO A 112 -12.76 7.34 17.94
C PRO A 112 -12.02 6.82 19.17
N GLN A 113 -12.75 6.19 20.08
CA GLN A 113 -12.18 5.48 21.23
C GLN A 113 -12.13 3.99 20.90
N PHE A 114 -10.96 3.39 21.04
CA PHE A 114 -10.77 1.94 20.87
C PHE A 114 -10.54 1.30 22.23
N GLU A 115 -11.06 0.09 22.41
CA GLU A 115 -10.86 -0.66 23.65
C GLU A 115 -9.39 -1.02 23.83
N ALA A 116 -8.83 -0.60 24.96
CA ALA A 116 -7.48 -0.99 25.34
C ALA A 116 -7.41 -2.52 25.52
N PRO A 117 -6.26 -3.14 25.25
CA PRO A 117 -6.01 -4.52 25.67
C PRO A 117 -6.32 -4.66 27.16
N PRO A 118 -6.97 -5.76 27.60
CA PRO A 118 -7.19 -5.94 29.02
C PRO A 118 -5.80 -5.98 29.65
N GLU A 119 -5.52 -5.01 30.53
CA GLU A 119 -4.28 -5.06 31.30
C GLU A 119 -4.25 -6.43 31.97
N PRO A 120 -3.12 -7.16 31.90
CA PRO A 120 -3.03 -8.43 32.59
C PRO A 120 -3.28 -8.10 34.05
N SER A 121 -4.48 -8.41 34.54
CA SER A 121 -4.86 -8.25 35.93
C SER A 121 -3.79 -8.96 36.71
N SER A 122 -2.85 -8.18 37.25
CA SER A 122 -1.92 -8.64 38.25
C SER A 122 -2.84 -9.05 39.37
N THR A 123 -3.12 -10.35 39.40
CA THR A 123 -3.82 -10.96 40.52
C THR A 123 -2.86 -10.69 41.65
N GLU A 124 -3.15 -9.66 42.42
CA GLU A 124 -2.46 -9.35 43.65
C GLU A 124 -2.70 -10.58 44.52
N VAL A 125 -1.77 -11.54 44.41
CA VAL A 125 -1.69 -12.66 45.30
C VAL A 125 -1.43 -12.03 46.64
N LYS A 126 -2.49 -11.88 47.43
CA LYS A 126 -2.45 -11.53 48.84
C LYS A 126 -1.71 -12.66 49.55
N VAL A 127 -0.38 -12.62 49.49
CA VAL A 127 0.49 -13.52 50.25
C VAL A 127 0.30 -13.13 51.72
N ALA A 128 -0.31 -14.04 52.47
CA ALA A 128 -0.38 -13.95 53.92
C ALA A 128 1.04 -13.87 54.51
N PRO A 129 1.27 -13.14 55.61
CA PRO A 129 2.59 -13.05 56.22
C PRO A 129 2.85 -14.35 56.99
N THR A 130 3.50 -15.32 56.33
CA THR A 130 4.14 -16.44 57.03
C THR A 130 5.58 -16.06 57.30
N VAL A 131 5.80 -15.69 58.55
CA VAL A 131 7.10 -15.68 59.22
C VAL A 131 7.66 -17.10 59.14
N ASP A 132 8.77 -17.32 58.45
CA ASP A 132 9.87 -18.09 59.04
C ASP A 132 11.21 -17.89 58.33
N ALA A 133 12.25 -17.90 59.15
CA ALA A 133 13.63 -17.58 58.83
C ALA A 133 14.38 -18.80 58.27
N GLY A 134 15.32 -18.58 57.34
CA GLY A 134 16.32 -19.59 56.96
C GLY A 134 17.18 -19.19 55.76
N PRO A 135 18.49 -19.49 55.73
CA PRO A 135 19.50 -18.57 55.22
C PRO A 135 19.94 -18.79 53.76
N ALA A 136 20.34 -17.68 53.15
CA ALA A 136 21.40 -17.50 52.15
C ALA A 136 21.64 -18.60 51.11
N SER A 137 21.32 -18.28 49.85
CA SER A 137 22.13 -18.72 48.71
C SER A 137 22.33 -17.55 47.76
N ASN A 138 23.56 -17.04 47.81
CA ASN A 138 24.16 -16.18 46.80
C ASN A 138 24.11 -16.88 45.44
N VAL A 139 23.43 -16.29 44.47
CA VAL A 139 23.65 -16.56 43.05
C VAL A 139 24.01 -15.23 42.39
N PRO A 140 25.19 -15.09 41.78
CA PRO A 140 25.64 -13.82 41.22
C PRO A 140 24.82 -13.43 39.99
N VAL A 141 24.31 -12.20 40.06
CA VAL A 141 23.71 -11.46 38.95
C VAL A 141 24.80 -11.14 37.93
N GLY A 142 24.78 -11.83 36.79
CA GLY A 142 25.46 -11.39 35.59
C GLY A 142 24.62 -10.31 34.90
N SER A 143 24.95 -9.05 35.13
CA SER A 143 24.47 -7.92 34.33
C SER A 143 24.92 -8.09 32.87
N PRO A 144 24.02 -8.08 31.87
CA PRO A 144 24.44 -7.78 30.52
C PRO A 144 24.79 -6.29 30.47
N ALA A 145 26.09 -6.02 30.39
CA ALA A 145 26.63 -4.71 30.12
C ALA A 145 26.06 -4.17 28.81
N ALA A 146 25.58 -2.93 28.86
CA ALA A 146 25.29 -2.10 27.71
C ALA A 146 26.52 -2.06 26.80
N GLN A 147 26.41 -2.66 25.61
CA GLN A 147 27.34 -2.40 24.53
C GLN A 147 27.04 -1.01 23.96
N ASN A 148 27.84 -0.05 24.41
CA ASN A 148 28.14 1.18 23.70
C ASN A 148 28.63 0.83 22.29
N ASN A 149 27.82 1.10 21.26
CA ASN A 149 28.32 1.33 19.92
C ASN A 149 28.42 2.84 19.71
N ASP A 150 29.50 3.40 20.23
CA ASP A 150 29.95 4.76 20.01
C ASP A 150 31.16 4.69 19.08
N ILE A 151 30.93 4.36 17.80
CA ILE A 151 31.95 4.37 16.73
C ILE A 151 31.22 4.66 15.43
N PHE A 152 31.20 5.92 15.00
CA PHE A 152 31.57 6.36 13.65
C PHE A 152 31.67 7.88 13.66
N ASP A 153 32.85 8.31 14.10
CA ASP A 153 33.38 9.65 13.90
C ASP A 153 33.61 9.89 12.40
N ALA A 154 33.19 11.07 11.97
CA ALA A 154 33.72 11.91 10.90
C ALA A 154 34.56 11.25 9.77
N VAL A 155 33.94 11.14 8.59
CA VAL A 155 34.62 11.51 7.32
C VAL A 155 33.70 12.47 6.58
N THR A 156 33.80 13.76 6.94
CA THR A 156 33.31 14.86 6.10
C THR A 156 34.42 15.19 5.11
N GLU A 157 34.40 14.56 3.95
CA GLU A 157 35.23 14.99 2.81
C GLU A 157 34.48 16.12 2.09
N PRO A 158 35.02 17.35 2.01
CA PRO A 158 34.45 18.39 1.17
C PRO A 158 34.71 18.00 -0.29
N ARG A 159 33.68 17.56 -1.01
CA ARG A 159 33.77 17.46 -2.46
C ARG A 159 33.72 18.86 -3.05
N ASP A 160 34.82 19.26 -3.68
CA ASP A 160 34.88 20.42 -4.55
C ASP A 160 33.79 20.32 -5.63
N PRO A 161 33.01 21.39 -5.87
CA PRO A 161 32.08 21.42 -6.98
C PRO A 161 32.87 21.39 -8.29
N LEU A 162 32.63 20.37 -9.10
CA LEU A 162 33.11 20.29 -10.47
C LEU A 162 32.72 21.57 -11.26
N PRO A 163 33.59 22.07 -12.14
CA PRO A 163 33.28 23.21 -12.99
C PRO A 163 32.07 22.88 -13.88
N VAL A 164 30.98 23.61 -13.66
CA VAL A 164 29.80 23.61 -14.52
C VAL A 164 30.23 24.14 -15.88
N GLY A 165 30.28 23.25 -16.87
CA GLY A 165 30.46 23.64 -18.27
C GLY A 165 29.37 24.61 -18.72
N PRO A 166 29.64 25.46 -19.73
CA PRO A 166 28.70 26.46 -20.20
C PRO A 166 27.37 25.81 -20.60
N ALA A 167 26.28 26.36 -20.08
CA ALA A 167 24.93 25.96 -20.43
C ALA A 167 24.74 26.05 -21.95
N PRO A 168 24.08 25.06 -22.60
CA PRO A 168 23.73 25.17 -24.00
C PRO A 168 22.75 26.34 -24.17
N THR A 169 23.16 27.29 -25.00
CA THR A 169 22.31 28.37 -25.51
C THR A 169 21.02 27.77 -26.10
N PRO A 170 19.82 28.22 -25.68
CA PRO A 170 18.58 27.81 -26.32
C PRO A 170 18.60 28.29 -27.78
N ALA A 171 18.67 27.34 -28.70
CA ALA A 171 18.41 27.58 -30.12
C ALA A 171 16.90 27.78 -30.31
N ASP A 172 16.57 28.83 -31.07
CA ASP A 172 15.29 29.15 -31.71
C ASP A 172 14.07 28.32 -31.29
N ALA A 173 13.24 28.92 -30.45
CA ALA A 173 11.84 28.53 -30.33
C ALA A 173 11.07 29.06 -31.55
N PRO A 174 10.38 28.22 -32.34
CA PRO A 174 9.48 28.71 -33.39
C PRO A 174 8.29 29.44 -32.76
N ALA A 175 7.96 30.59 -33.35
CA ALA A 175 6.87 31.47 -32.94
C ALA A 175 5.55 30.71 -32.73
N GLN A 176 4.94 30.91 -31.56
CA GLN A 176 3.56 30.50 -31.34
C GLN A 176 2.62 31.45 -32.12
N PRO A 177 1.58 30.91 -32.79
CA PRO A 177 0.53 31.75 -33.36
C PRO A 177 -0.32 32.36 -32.24
N GLU A 178 -0.47 33.69 -32.30
CA GLU A 178 -1.40 34.46 -31.47
C GLU A 178 -2.83 33.93 -31.67
N LEU A 179 -3.39 33.30 -30.64
CA LEU A 179 -4.82 33.00 -30.59
C LEU A 179 -5.57 34.28 -30.22
N GLU A 180 -6.12 34.88 -31.27
CA GLU A 180 -7.00 36.03 -31.28
C GLU A 180 -8.17 35.85 -30.30
N SER A 181 -8.22 36.77 -29.34
CA SER A 181 -9.23 36.83 -28.29
C SER A 181 -10.58 37.29 -28.88
N ALA A 182 -11.45 36.34 -29.21
CA ALA A 182 -12.82 36.64 -29.63
C ALA A 182 -13.68 37.13 -28.44
N ARG A 183 -14.22 38.34 -28.61
CA ARG A 183 -15.09 39.07 -27.67
C ARG A 183 -16.42 38.35 -27.39
N PRO A 184 -17.06 38.62 -26.23
CA PRO A 184 -18.42 38.19 -25.94
C PRO A 184 -19.41 39.06 -26.71
N LEU A 185 -20.37 38.44 -27.38
CA LEU A 185 -21.53 39.11 -27.96
C LEU A 185 -22.69 39.01 -26.97
N ASP A 186 -23.06 40.18 -26.44
CA ASP A 186 -24.34 40.44 -25.80
C ASP A 186 -25.49 39.97 -26.70
N ARG A 187 -26.39 39.16 -26.15
CA ARG A 187 -27.70 38.92 -26.75
C ARG A 187 -28.79 39.01 -25.68
N GLU A 188 -29.10 40.26 -25.36
CA GLU A 188 -30.36 40.69 -24.76
C GLU A 188 -31.43 40.70 -25.85
N VAL A 189 -32.42 39.80 -25.77
CA VAL A 189 -33.72 40.00 -26.42
C VAL A 189 -34.82 39.48 -25.49
N ALA A 190 -35.70 40.39 -25.13
CA ALA A 190 -36.84 40.26 -24.24
C ALA A 190 -37.91 39.27 -24.73
N ALA A 191 -38.68 38.77 -23.76
CA ALA A 191 -39.93 38.01 -23.93
C ALA A 191 -41.05 38.83 -24.63
N PRO A 192 -42.17 38.19 -25.01
CA PRO A 192 -43.28 38.10 -24.05
C PRO A 192 -44.09 36.79 -24.04
N ARG A 193 -44.75 36.61 -22.88
CA ARG A 193 -45.85 35.73 -22.44
C ARG A 193 -46.73 35.04 -23.50
N ASP A 194 -47.17 33.81 -23.20
CA ASP A 194 -48.56 33.57 -22.78
C ASP A 194 -48.78 32.18 -22.12
N ALA A 195 -49.88 32.12 -21.37
CA ALA A 195 -50.24 31.12 -20.37
C ALA A 195 -50.79 29.80 -20.95
N SER A 196 -50.65 28.70 -20.19
CA SER A 196 -51.78 27.87 -19.73
C SER A 196 -51.34 26.71 -18.82
N THR A 197 -51.83 26.80 -17.57
CA THR A 197 -52.35 25.74 -16.68
C THR A 197 -52.01 24.27 -16.97
N SER A 198 -51.46 23.56 -15.96
CA SER A 198 -52.16 22.45 -15.31
C SER A 198 -51.55 22.04 -13.96
N LEU A 199 -52.43 21.90 -12.97
CA LEU A 199 -52.38 21.04 -11.78
C LEU A 199 -51.41 19.85 -11.89
N VAL A 200 -50.65 19.57 -10.82
CA VAL A 200 -50.88 18.46 -9.88
C VAL A 200 -50.02 18.69 -8.64
N LYS A 201 -50.68 18.73 -7.49
CA LYS A 201 -50.08 18.67 -6.15
C LYS A 201 -50.17 17.21 -5.69
N THR A 202 -49.11 16.72 -5.05
CA THR A 202 -48.96 15.41 -4.36
C THR A 202 -48.41 14.28 -5.22
N VAL A 203 -47.10 13.97 -5.06
CA VAL A 203 -46.60 12.60 -4.89
C VAL A 203 -45.31 12.68 -4.07
N SER A 204 -45.23 11.80 -3.08
CA SER A 204 -44.08 11.42 -2.27
C SER A 204 -42.74 11.46 -3.01
N ASN A 205 -41.72 12.07 -2.41
CA ASN A 205 -40.34 11.86 -2.81
C ASN A 205 -39.79 10.69 -1.97
N PRO A 206 -39.80 9.44 -2.43
CA PRO A 206 -38.90 8.44 -1.89
C PRO A 206 -37.50 8.92 -2.27
N GLN A 207 -36.69 9.18 -1.25
CA GLN A 207 -35.28 9.46 -1.37
C GLN A 207 -34.66 8.31 -2.17
N ALA A 208 -34.51 8.53 -3.47
CA ALA A 208 -33.88 7.60 -4.39
C ALA A 208 -32.46 7.44 -3.89
N VAL A 209 -32.17 6.26 -3.34
CA VAL A 209 -30.82 5.76 -3.15
C VAL A 209 -30.17 5.88 -4.53
N GLU A 210 -29.28 6.86 -4.72
CA GLU A 210 -28.49 6.96 -5.94
C GLU A 210 -27.85 5.57 -6.14
N PRO A 211 -28.06 4.92 -7.29
CA PRO A 211 -27.46 3.63 -7.54
C PRO A 211 -25.95 3.78 -7.35
N ALA A 212 -25.38 2.91 -6.51
CA ALA A 212 -23.95 2.86 -6.25
C ALA A 212 -23.20 3.06 -7.57
N ARG A 213 -22.45 4.16 -7.69
CA ARG A 213 -21.74 4.53 -8.92
C ARG A 213 -21.00 3.30 -9.40
N GLU A 214 -21.44 2.77 -10.53
CA GLU A 214 -20.85 1.60 -11.15
C GLU A 214 -19.37 1.93 -11.37
N ILE A 215 -18.51 1.24 -10.62
CA ILE A 215 -17.06 1.45 -10.69
C ILE A 215 -16.66 0.93 -12.07
N GLN A 216 -16.63 1.83 -13.05
CA GLN A 216 -16.18 1.49 -14.40
C GLN A 216 -14.69 1.19 -14.34
N VAL A 217 -14.37 -0.10 -14.41
CA VAL A 217 -12.98 -0.56 -14.54
C VAL A 217 -12.47 -0.07 -15.88
N ASN A 218 -11.41 0.73 -15.89
CA ASN A 218 -10.78 1.16 -17.12
C ASN A 218 -10.05 -0.04 -17.77
N VAL A 219 -10.77 -0.75 -18.65
CA VAL A 219 -10.28 -1.96 -19.33
C VAL A 219 -9.01 -1.69 -20.12
N ALA A 220 -8.85 -0.49 -20.69
CA ALA A 220 -7.63 -0.12 -21.41
C ALA A 220 -6.40 -0.05 -20.49
N GLN A 221 -6.56 0.53 -19.29
CA GLN A 221 -5.50 0.57 -18.30
C GLN A 221 -5.18 -0.83 -17.76
N LEU A 222 -6.20 -1.64 -17.47
CA LEU A 222 -6.01 -3.01 -17.01
C LEU A 222 -5.26 -3.85 -18.07
N ARG A 223 -5.62 -3.70 -19.35
CA ARG A 223 -4.93 -4.38 -20.45
C ARG A 223 -3.47 -3.97 -20.55
N LYS A 224 -3.18 -2.68 -20.42
CA LYS A 224 -1.79 -2.16 -20.40
C LYS A 224 -1.01 -2.77 -19.24
N GLN A 225 -1.62 -2.89 -18.06
CA GLN A 225 -0.99 -3.47 -16.88
C GLN A 225 -0.76 -4.99 -17.05
N ALA A 226 -1.72 -5.72 -17.60
CA ALA A 226 -1.58 -7.15 -17.92
C ALA A 226 -0.44 -7.40 -18.92
N MET A 227 -0.30 -6.57 -19.96
CA MET A 227 0.81 -6.65 -20.90
C MET A 227 2.15 -6.34 -20.25
N ARG A 228 2.21 -5.35 -19.36
CA ARG A 228 3.43 -5.03 -18.59
C ARG A 228 3.84 -6.20 -17.70
N TYR A 229 2.90 -6.80 -16.97
CA TYR A 229 3.15 -7.98 -16.15
C TYR A 229 3.71 -9.12 -17.00
N ARG A 230 3.04 -9.45 -18.12
CA ARG A 230 3.48 -10.52 -19.04
C ARG A 230 4.89 -10.28 -19.55
N ASN A 231 5.20 -9.07 -20.01
CA ASN A 231 6.54 -8.73 -20.50
C ASN A 231 7.59 -8.83 -19.37
N SER A 232 7.22 -8.46 -18.15
CA SER A 232 8.10 -8.54 -16.98
C SER A 232 8.37 -9.99 -16.60
N LEU A 233 7.36 -10.86 -16.66
CA LEU A 233 7.52 -12.30 -16.43
C LEU A 233 8.40 -12.95 -17.50
N VAL A 234 8.16 -12.64 -18.79
CA VAL A 234 9.00 -13.16 -19.88
C VAL A 234 10.45 -12.70 -19.73
N THR A 235 10.67 -11.42 -19.39
CA THR A 235 12.02 -10.90 -19.15
C THR A 235 12.68 -11.61 -17.97
N PHE A 236 11.91 -11.90 -16.92
CA PHE A 236 12.38 -12.65 -15.77
C PHE A 236 12.76 -14.09 -16.16
N GLU A 237 11.91 -14.80 -16.90
CA GLU A 237 12.19 -16.16 -17.40
C GLU A 237 13.44 -16.20 -18.28
N VAL A 238 13.61 -15.24 -19.20
CA VAL A 238 14.83 -15.13 -20.01
C VAL A 238 16.07 -14.90 -19.14
N SER A 239 15.93 -14.17 -18.02
CA SER A 239 17.03 -13.96 -17.07
C SER A 239 17.39 -15.23 -16.30
N LEU A 240 16.44 -16.16 -16.12
CA LEU A 240 16.70 -17.48 -15.55
C LEU A 240 17.38 -18.41 -16.56
N ASP A 241 16.94 -18.39 -17.82
CA ASP A 241 17.48 -19.26 -18.88
C ASP A 241 18.90 -18.88 -19.29
N ASN A 242 19.21 -17.58 -19.31
CA ASN A 242 20.50 -17.04 -19.74
C ASN A 242 21.06 -16.07 -18.70
N PRO A 243 21.55 -16.58 -17.56
CA PRO A 243 22.14 -15.72 -16.55
C PRO A 243 23.41 -15.06 -17.12
N LEU A 244 23.41 -13.72 -17.19
CA LEU A 244 24.53 -12.91 -17.69
C LEU A 244 25.82 -13.07 -16.85
N SER A 245 25.69 -13.63 -15.66
CA SER A 245 26.78 -13.89 -14.72
C SER A 245 26.49 -15.17 -13.96
N PRO A 246 27.51 -15.89 -13.46
CA PRO A 246 27.29 -17.02 -12.56
C PRO A 246 26.39 -16.54 -11.41
N ILE A 247 25.30 -17.27 -11.18
CA ILE A 247 24.33 -16.90 -10.16
C ILE A 247 25.04 -16.98 -8.81
N ASP A 248 25.23 -15.84 -8.17
CA ASP A 248 25.76 -15.76 -6.82
C ASP A 248 24.61 -15.58 -5.81
N GLU A 249 24.97 -15.53 -4.54
CA GLU A 249 24.01 -15.41 -3.43
C GLU A 249 23.15 -14.13 -3.55
N SER A 250 23.76 -13.00 -3.88
CA SER A 250 23.05 -11.73 -4.10
C SER A 250 22.07 -11.83 -5.25
N THR A 251 22.50 -12.41 -6.38
CA THR A 251 21.66 -12.59 -7.56
C THR A 251 20.48 -13.50 -7.27
N ALA A 252 20.69 -14.56 -6.48
CA ALA A 252 19.62 -15.46 -6.05
C ALA A 252 18.55 -14.73 -5.22
N VAL A 253 18.95 -13.89 -4.27
CA VAL A 253 18.02 -13.08 -3.46
C VAL A 253 17.23 -12.10 -4.34
N ASP A 254 17.90 -11.40 -5.24
CA ASP A 254 17.26 -10.46 -6.16
C ASP A 254 16.24 -11.15 -7.07
N LEU A 255 16.55 -12.36 -7.56
CA LEU A 255 15.64 -13.15 -8.37
C LEU A 255 14.40 -13.60 -7.58
N VAL A 256 14.57 -14.02 -6.32
CA VAL A 256 13.46 -14.39 -5.44
C VAL A 256 12.57 -13.18 -5.14
N GLU A 257 13.15 -12.03 -4.80
CA GLU A 257 12.37 -10.81 -4.52
C GLU A 257 11.60 -10.35 -5.76
N ARG A 258 12.24 -10.39 -6.93
CA ARG A 258 11.61 -10.03 -8.20
C ARG A 258 10.46 -10.96 -8.55
N LEU A 259 10.60 -12.27 -8.32
CA LEU A 259 9.53 -13.24 -8.50
C LEU A 259 8.37 -13.00 -7.52
N ALA A 260 8.66 -12.71 -6.25
CA ALA A 260 7.64 -12.40 -5.25
C ALA A 260 6.83 -11.15 -5.63
N ARG A 261 7.50 -10.11 -6.16
CA ARG A 261 6.82 -8.91 -6.68
C ARG A 261 5.91 -9.24 -7.87
N LEU A 262 6.38 -10.06 -8.81
CA LEU A 262 5.56 -10.52 -9.94
C LEU A 262 4.35 -11.34 -9.49
N ALA A 263 4.51 -12.19 -8.46
CA ALA A 263 3.40 -12.93 -7.90
C ALA A 263 2.33 -12.01 -7.29
N GLY A 264 2.74 -10.95 -6.57
CA GLY A 264 1.81 -9.94 -6.08
C GLY A 264 1.08 -9.19 -7.20
N GLU A 265 1.77 -8.85 -8.30
CA GLU A 265 1.12 -8.24 -9.48
C GLU A 265 0.11 -9.20 -10.14
N TYR A 266 0.43 -10.49 -10.22
CA TYR A 266 -0.48 -11.51 -10.75
C TYR A 266 -1.75 -11.63 -9.91
N ASP A 267 -1.62 -11.73 -8.59
CA ASP A 267 -2.75 -11.85 -7.66
C ASP A 267 -3.67 -10.64 -7.75
N PHE A 268 -3.09 -9.44 -7.82
CA PHE A 268 -3.84 -8.21 -8.04
C PHE A 268 -4.62 -8.27 -9.36
N LEU A 269 -3.95 -8.59 -10.47
CA LEU A 269 -4.58 -8.66 -11.79
C LEU A 269 -5.70 -9.72 -11.85
N GLN A 270 -5.53 -10.85 -11.17
CA GLN A 270 -6.55 -11.91 -11.07
C GLN A 270 -7.86 -11.39 -10.45
N LEU A 271 -7.78 -10.57 -9.40
CA LEU A 271 -8.97 -9.98 -8.78
C LEU A 271 -9.77 -9.11 -9.76
N TYR A 272 -9.09 -8.31 -10.58
CA TYR A 272 -9.76 -7.51 -11.61
C TYR A 272 -10.30 -8.39 -12.73
N TYR A 273 -9.54 -9.37 -13.20
CA TYR A 273 -10.00 -10.30 -14.22
C TYR A 273 -11.25 -11.06 -13.77
N ALA A 274 -11.34 -11.46 -12.50
CA ALA A 274 -12.52 -12.11 -11.95
C ALA A 274 -13.79 -11.24 -12.10
N SER A 275 -13.65 -9.92 -11.91
CA SER A 275 -14.74 -8.93 -12.00
C SER A 275 -15.19 -8.59 -13.43
N LEU A 276 -14.41 -8.92 -14.46
CA LEU A 276 -14.74 -8.61 -15.85
C LEU A 276 -15.89 -9.48 -16.38
N SER A 277 -16.71 -8.90 -17.25
CA SER A 277 -17.72 -9.62 -18.01
C SER A 277 -17.09 -10.60 -19.01
N ALA A 278 -17.87 -11.56 -19.51
CA ALA A 278 -17.38 -12.55 -20.48
C ALA A 278 -16.83 -11.90 -21.76
N ASN A 279 -17.47 -10.82 -22.23
CA ASN A 279 -17.05 -10.10 -23.44
C ASN A 279 -15.72 -9.35 -23.22
N GLU A 280 -15.53 -8.75 -22.04
CA GLU A 280 -14.27 -8.08 -21.70
C GLU A 280 -13.15 -9.08 -21.51
N LYS A 281 -13.41 -10.22 -20.83
CA LYS A 281 -12.43 -11.32 -20.67
C LYS A 281 -11.91 -11.81 -22.02
N ALA A 282 -12.78 -11.94 -23.02
CA ALA A 282 -12.39 -12.37 -24.37
C ALA A 282 -11.45 -11.37 -25.08
N ALA A 283 -11.50 -10.09 -24.71
CA ALA A 283 -10.64 -9.04 -25.27
C ALA A 283 -9.31 -8.87 -24.50
N MET A 284 -9.13 -9.56 -23.38
CA MET A 284 -7.97 -9.43 -22.51
C MET A 284 -6.90 -10.48 -22.85
N PRO A 285 -5.60 -10.14 -22.70
CA PRO A 285 -4.53 -11.11 -22.85
C PRO A 285 -4.59 -12.15 -21.73
N GLU A 286 -4.24 -13.39 -22.04
CA GLU A 286 -4.05 -14.43 -21.04
C GLU A 286 -2.92 -14.06 -20.08
N LEU A 287 -3.15 -14.28 -18.78
CA LEU A 287 -2.19 -14.02 -17.72
C LEU A 287 -1.45 -15.31 -17.36
N PRO A 288 -0.16 -15.45 -17.73
CA PRO A 288 0.63 -16.59 -17.32
C PRO A 288 0.86 -16.57 -15.80
N ALA A 289 0.70 -17.73 -15.15
CA ALA A 289 0.95 -17.87 -13.72
C ALA A 289 2.46 -17.88 -13.44
N PRO A 290 2.93 -17.22 -12.36
CA PRO A 290 4.36 -17.17 -12.01
C PRO A 290 4.90 -18.51 -11.51
N ALA A 291 4.05 -19.51 -11.29
CA ALA A 291 4.42 -20.82 -10.77
C ALA A 291 5.44 -21.57 -11.63
N GLN A 292 5.43 -21.37 -12.95
CA GLN A 292 6.43 -21.97 -13.83
C GLN A 292 7.81 -21.36 -13.61
N ALA A 293 7.90 -20.03 -13.60
CA ALA A 293 9.13 -19.30 -13.28
C ALA A 293 9.66 -19.65 -11.87
N ALA A 294 8.75 -19.81 -10.89
CA ALA A 294 9.10 -20.25 -9.53
C ALA A 294 9.78 -21.63 -9.50
N ARG A 295 9.22 -22.61 -10.23
CA ARG A 295 9.82 -23.94 -10.36
C ARG A 295 11.18 -23.87 -11.06
N HIS A 296 11.33 -23.00 -12.05
CA HIS A 296 12.61 -22.86 -12.74
C HIS A 296 13.67 -22.27 -11.82
N LEU A 297 13.36 -21.18 -11.11
CA LEU A 297 14.25 -20.59 -10.12
C LEU A 297 14.64 -21.60 -9.04
N HIS A 298 13.69 -22.40 -8.54
CA HIS A 298 13.97 -23.43 -7.54
C HIS A 298 15.02 -24.45 -8.03
N LYS A 299 14.90 -24.95 -9.26
CA LYS A 299 15.89 -25.86 -9.85
C LYS A 299 17.28 -25.24 -9.98
N LEU A 300 17.36 -23.96 -10.34
CA LEU A 300 18.64 -23.24 -10.42
C LEU A 300 19.30 -23.12 -9.04
N LEU A 301 18.50 -22.84 -8.01
CA LEU A 301 19.00 -22.75 -6.64
C LEU A 301 19.46 -24.11 -6.09
N GLU A 302 18.78 -25.20 -6.47
CA GLU A 302 19.24 -26.56 -6.13
C GLU A 302 20.58 -26.89 -6.78
N GLN A 303 20.79 -26.51 -8.05
CA GLN A 303 22.07 -26.72 -8.74
C GLN A 303 23.22 -25.95 -8.12
N LEU A 304 22.95 -24.76 -7.57
CA LEU A 304 23.93 -23.94 -6.86
C LEU A 304 24.37 -24.54 -5.52
N ALA A 305 23.51 -25.37 -4.91
CA ALA A 305 23.77 -25.99 -3.62
C ALA A 305 24.51 -27.33 -3.72
N ALA A 306 24.55 -27.93 -4.92
CA ALA A 306 25.20 -29.21 -5.20
C ALA A 306 26.70 -29.05 -5.51
#